data_AF-A0A7L4QXB1-F1
#
_entry.id   AF-A0A7L4QXB1-F1
#
_cell.length_a   1.000
_cell.length_b   1.000
_cell.length_c   1.000
_cell.angle_alpha   90.00
_cell.angle_beta   90.00
_cell.angle_gamma   90.00
#
_symmetry.space_group_name_H-M   'P 1'
#
loop_
_entity.id
_entity.type
_entity.pdbx_description
1 polymer ?
#
loop_
_entity_poly.entity_id
_entity_poly.type
_entity_poly.pdbx_seq_one_letter_code
_entity_poly.pdbx_strand_id
1 'polypeptide(L)'
;ITGIIIAAAASSIFGISFGIIPAIVLLSLLAIYDAISVYKTKHMIDLAEGVMDLKLPILFVIPKKLNYSFRKDSLKAEGERDAFFMGLGDAVMPTILVVSANVFIEHTGFISYPALGAIIGTIIGFFALTIFVMKGKPQAGLPFLNGGVILGYIAGALLSGTPILG
;
A
#
# COMPACT_ATOMS: atom_id res chain seq x y z
N ILE A 1 9.09 10.45 10.21
CA ILE A 1 10.32 9.61 10.17
C ILE A 1 10.09 8.27 10.85
N THR A 2 9.64 8.23 12.13
CA THR A 2 9.46 6.99 12.90
C THR A 2 8.68 5.89 12.19
N GLY A 3 7.48 6.16 11.66
CA GLY A 3 6.74 5.07 10.98
C GLY A 3 7.20 4.74 9.57
N ILE A 4 8.02 5.57 8.91
CA ILE A 4 8.74 5.14 7.69
C ILE A 4 9.79 4.10 8.09
N ILE A 5 10.50 4.33 9.19
CA ILE A 5 11.49 3.37 9.72
C ILE A 5 10.78 2.07 10.13
N ILE A 6 9.65 2.15 10.84
CA ILE A 6 8.89 0.96 11.24
C ILE A 6 8.35 0.21 10.01
N ALA A 7 7.80 0.92 9.02
CA ALA A 7 7.29 0.30 7.80
C ALA A 7 8.42 -0.38 7.01
N ALA A 8 9.58 0.28 6.86
CA ALA A 8 10.75 -0.31 6.21
C ALA A 8 11.24 -1.55 6.96
N ALA A 9 11.36 -1.49 8.30
CA ALA A 9 11.78 -2.62 9.11
C ALA A 9 10.80 -3.80 9.00
N ALA A 10 9.50 -3.56 9.12
CA ALA A 10 8.47 -4.58 8.97
C ALA A 10 8.50 -5.20 7.57
N SER A 11 8.57 -4.37 6.52
CA SER A 11 8.64 -4.83 5.13
C SER A 11 9.86 -5.69 4.88
N SER A 12 11.02 -5.31 5.43
CA SER A 12 12.25 -6.09 5.31
C SER A 12 12.15 -7.43 6.03
N ILE A 13 11.64 -7.44 7.27
CA ILE A 13 11.49 -8.69 8.04
C ILE A 13 10.55 -9.66 7.32
N PHE A 14 9.36 -9.19 6.94
CA PHE A 14 8.37 -10.04 6.27
C PHE A 14 8.80 -10.41 4.85
N GLY A 15 9.46 -9.51 4.11
CA GLY A 15 9.93 -9.75 2.75
C GLY A 15 11.08 -10.75 2.67
N ILE A 16 12.00 -10.75 3.65
CA ILE A 16 13.05 -11.77 3.75
C ILE A 16 12.46 -13.11 4.23
N SER A 17 11.46 -13.07 5.10
CA SER A 17 10.85 -14.28 5.68
C SER A 17 9.92 -15.00 4.71
N PHE A 18 9.19 -14.26 3.88
CA PHE A 18 8.27 -14.82 2.89
C PHE A 18 8.94 -14.96 1.54
N GLY A 19 8.93 -16.17 0.98
CA GLY A 19 9.23 -16.38 -0.44
C GLY A 19 8.18 -15.71 -1.34
N ILE A 20 8.46 -15.69 -2.64
CA ILE A 20 7.62 -15.04 -3.66
C ILE A 20 6.19 -15.60 -3.64
N ILE A 21 6.04 -16.93 -3.61
CA ILE A 21 4.73 -17.59 -3.62
C ILE A 21 3.90 -17.21 -2.38
N PRO A 22 4.38 -17.38 -1.13
CA PRO A 22 3.66 -16.89 0.05
C PRO A 22 3.30 -15.42 -0.01
N ALA A 23 4.20 -14.55 -0.51
CA ALA A 23 3.95 -13.13 -0.61
C ALA A 23 2.81 -12.80 -1.60
N ILE A 24 2.80 -13.41 -2.79
CA ILE A 24 1.73 -13.22 -3.78
C ILE A 24 0.40 -13.73 -3.25
N VAL A 25 0.37 -14.88 -2.58
CA VAL A 25 -0.85 -15.44 -1.98
C VAL A 25 -1.38 -14.50 -0.89
N LEU A 26 -0.52 -14.04 0.02
CA LEU A 26 -0.88 -13.10 1.07
C LEU A 26 -1.48 -11.80 0.50
N LEU A 27 -0.79 -11.21 -0.48
CA LEU A 27 -1.21 -9.96 -1.12
C LEU A 27 -2.53 -10.10 -1.85
N SER A 28 -2.71 -11.21 -2.54
CA SER A 28 -3.93 -11.53 -3.28
C SER A 28 -5.11 -11.75 -2.33
N LEU A 29 -4.90 -12.48 -1.22
CA LEU A 29 -5.92 -12.71 -0.20
C LEU A 29 -6.34 -11.39 0.45
N LEU A 30 -5.37 -10.55 0.84
CA LEU A 30 -5.64 -9.22 1.42
C LEU A 30 -6.36 -8.29 0.44
N ALA A 31 -5.97 -8.29 -0.83
CA ALA A 31 -6.65 -7.53 -1.88
C ALA A 31 -8.11 -8.00 -2.04
N ILE A 32 -8.35 -9.31 -2.11
CA ILE A 32 -9.70 -9.87 -2.22
C ILE A 32 -10.52 -9.53 -0.96
N TYR A 33 -9.91 -9.65 0.22
CA TYR A 33 -10.55 -9.32 1.49
C TYR A 33 -10.99 -7.84 1.52
N ASP A 34 -10.11 -6.91 1.17
CA ASP A 34 -10.42 -5.47 1.15
C ASP A 34 -11.47 -5.13 0.08
N ALA A 35 -11.39 -5.75 -1.11
CA ALA A 35 -12.41 -5.60 -2.14
C ALA A 35 -13.78 -6.12 -1.66
N ILE A 36 -13.84 -7.30 -1.04
CA ILE A 36 -15.08 -7.84 -0.50
C ILE A 36 -15.60 -6.95 0.65
N SER A 37 -14.71 -6.51 1.54
CA SER A 37 -15.07 -5.62 2.64
C SER A 37 -15.73 -4.34 2.12
N VAL A 38 -15.12 -3.66 1.14
CA VAL A 38 -15.63 -2.39 0.62
C VAL A 38 -16.87 -2.56 -0.26
N TYR A 39 -16.88 -3.53 -1.19
CA TYR A 39 -17.95 -3.65 -2.18
C TYR A 39 -19.12 -4.52 -1.72
N LYS A 40 -18.86 -5.57 -0.94
CA LYS A 40 -19.89 -6.55 -0.54
C LYS A 40 -20.56 -6.16 0.77
N THR A 41 -19.80 -5.67 1.76
CA THR A 41 -20.43 -5.35 3.05
C THR A 41 -21.23 -4.07 3.00
N LYS A 42 -20.82 -3.04 2.22
CA LYS A 42 -21.43 -1.69 2.21
C LYS A 42 -21.78 -1.12 3.61
N HIS A 43 -21.29 -1.73 4.68
CA HIS A 43 -21.73 -1.49 6.05
C HIS A 43 -21.18 -0.16 6.57
N MET A 44 -20.22 0.41 5.84
CA MET A 44 -19.69 1.75 6.01
C MET A 44 -20.72 2.86 5.67
N ILE A 45 -21.82 2.55 4.97
CA ILE A 45 -22.94 3.49 4.80
C ILE A 45 -23.84 3.47 6.05
N ASP A 46 -24.05 2.30 6.68
CA ASP A 46 -24.90 2.17 7.87
C ASP A 46 -24.17 2.48 9.19
N LEU A 47 -22.83 2.39 9.25
CA LEU A 47 -22.01 2.75 10.42
C LEU A 47 -21.70 4.25 10.52
N ALA A 48 -21.92 5.02 9.46
CA ALA A 48 -21.73 6.46 9.45
C ALA A 48 -22.70 7.19 10.41
N GLU A 49 -23.84 6.58 10.75
CA GLU A 49 -24.77 7.07 11.79
C GLU A 49 -24.35 6.71 13.22
N GLY A 50 -23.46 5.73 13.44
CA GLY A 50 -23.17 5.19 14.78
C GLY A 50 -21.78 5.46 15.36
N VAL A 51 -20.77 5.81 14.54
CA VAL A 51 -19.35 5.84 14.99
C VAL A 51 -18.71 7.22 14.86
N MET A 52 -19.50 8.29 14.78
CA MET A 52 -18.97 9.66 14.94
C MET A 52 -18.42 9.94 16.34
N ASP A 53 -18.65 9.07 17.34
CA ASP A 53 -18.24 9.30 18.73
C ASP A 53 -16.85 8.74 19.10
N LEU A 54 -16.26 7.84 18.30
CA LEU A 54 -14.99 7.20 18.65
C LEU A 54 -13.81 7.84 17.91
N LYS A 55 -13.28 8.90 18.52
CA LYS A 55 -12.02 9.58 18.18
C LYS A 55 -10.80 8.65 18.32
N LEU A 56 -10.58 7.72 17.41
CA LEU A 56 -9.39 6.85 17.41
C LEU A 56 -8.44 7.18 16.24
N PRO A 57 -7.39 8.00 16.47
CA PRO A 57 -6.41 8.34 15.45
C PRO A 57 -5.32 7.24 15.36
N ILE A 58 -5.43 6.34 14.39
CA ILE A 58 -4.40 5.34 14.06
C ILE A 58 -3.89 5.61 12.63
N LEU A 59 -3.32 6.80 12.38
CA LEU A 59 -3.26 7.31 11.01
C LEU A 59 -1.99 8.08 10.65
N PHE A 60 -1.40 7.71 9.51
CA PHE A 60 -0.18 8.31 8.96
C PHE A 60 -0.51 9.56 8.13
N VAL A 61 0.21 10.67 8.38
CA VAL A 61 -0.05 11.99 7.78
C VAL A 61 0.95 12.25 6.64
N ILE A 62 0.49 12.30 5.38
CA ILE A 62 1.25 12.82 4.24
C ILE A 62 0.66 14.20 3.87
N PRO A 63 1.40 15.31 4.05
CA PRO A 63 0.88 16.66 3.83
C PRO A 63 0.70 16.96 2.34
N LYS A 64 -0.45 17.53 1.95
CA LYS A 64 -0.74 17.93 0.57
C LYS A 64 -0.07 19.24 0.09
N LYS A 65 0.62 19.98 0.97
CA LYS A 65 1.28 21.26 0.63
C LYS A 65 2.67 21.37 1.28
N LEU A 66 3.65 21.87 0.53
CA LEU A 66 5.06 21.96 0.97
C LEU A 66 5.31 22.92 2.16
N ASN A 67 4.38 23.83 2.46
CA ASN A 67 4.49 24.79 3.58
C ASN A 67 3.71 24.35 4.82
N TYR A 68 3.78 23.07 5.19
CA TYR A 68 3.09 22.54 6.35
C TYR A 68 3.94 22.72 7.62
N SER A 69 3.40 23.44 8.61
CA SER A 69 3.99 23.60 9.94
C SER A 69 3.10 22.96 10.99
N PHE A 70 3.48 21.77 11.46
CA PHE A 70 2.76 20.96 12.46
C PHE A 70 2.52 21.68 13.80
N ARG A 71 3.18 22.81 14.05
CA ARG A 71 3.26 23.43 15.39
C ARG A 71 2.20 24.49 15.67
N LYS A 72 1.29 24.80 14.72
CA LYS A 72 0.27 25.85 14.90
C LYS A 72 -1.19 25.40 14.78
N ASP A 73 -1.46 24.19 14.32
CA ASP A 73 -2.84 23.73 14.03
C ASP A 73 -3.42 22.72 15.02
N SER A 74 -2.84 22.58 16.21
CA SER A 74 -3.41 21.73 17.28
C SER A 74 -4.75 22.23 17.84
N LEU A 75 -5.32 23.32 17.31
CA LEU A 75 -6.48 24.02 17.88
C LEU A 75 -7.63 24.32 16.90
N LYS A 76 -7.68 23.70 15.73
CA LYS A 76 -8.91 23.75 14.91
C LYS A 76 -9.31 22.37 14.42
N ALA A 77 -10.21 21.78 15.20
CA ALA A 77 -11.23 20.90 14.66
C ALA A 77 -12.07 21.69 13.64
N GLU A 78 -12.56 20.99 12.61
CA GLU A 78 -13.40 21.44 11.50
C GLU A 78 -12.69 21.97 10.24
N GLY A 79 -13.00 21.31 9.13
CA GLY A 79 -12.80 21.81 7.78
C GLY A 79 -11.46 21.42 7.15
N GLU A 80 -11.50 20.54 6.15
CA GLU A 80 -10.40 20.25 5.23
C GLU A 80 -9.21 19.45 5.81
N ARG A 81 -9.43 18.14 5.97
CA ARG A 81 -8.36 17.17 6.18
C ARG A 81 -7.49 17.07 4.91
N ASP A 82 -6.52 17.96 4.79
CA ASP A 82 -5.54 18.07 3.69
C ASP A 82 -4.44 16.97 3.75
N ALA A 83 -4.75 15.81 4.32
CA ALA A 83 -3.86 14.67 4.46
C ALA A 83 -4.57 13.41 3.94
N PHE A 84 -3.96 12.74 2.96
CA PHE A 84 -4.40 11.41 2.57
C PHE A 84 -3.89 10.43 3.62
N PHE A 85 -4.84 9.87 4.36
CA PHE A 85 -4.60 8.98 5.45
C PHE A 85 -4.56 7.55 4.92
N MET A 86 -3.36 7.03 4.67
CA MET A 86 -3.13 5.64 4.26
C MET A 86 -2.66 4.83 5.48
N GLY A 87 -3.20 3.63 5.67
CA GLY A 87 -2.77 2.76 6.76
C GLY A 87 -1.29 2.43 6.61
N LEU A 88 -0.51 2.42 7.70
CA LEU A 88 0.88 1.96 7.66
C LEU A 88 1.01 0.56 7.06
N GLY A 89 0.02 -0.30 7.31
CA GLY A 89 -0.08 -1.63 6.70
C GLY A 89 -0.14 -1.57 5.19
N ASP A 90 -0.92 -0.66 4.59
CA ASP A 90 -1.09 -0.57 3.13
C ASP A 90 0.20 -0.16 2.41
N ALA A 91 1.09 0.56 3.09
CA ALA A 91 2.43 0.87 2.58
C ALA A 91 3.39 -0.33 2.73
N VAL A 92 3.23 -1.13 3.79
CA VAL A 92 4.06 -2.31 4.08
C VAL A 92 3.71 -3.52 3.24
N MET A 93 2.43 -3.74 2.92
CA MET A 93 2.00 -4.92 2.18
C MET A 93 2.70 -5.04 0.81
N PRO A 94 2.59 -4.07 -0.11
CA PRO A 94 3.20 -4.21 -1.43
C PRO A 94 4.73 -4.29 -1.37
N THR A 95 5.37 -3.62 -0.41
CA THR A 95 6.83 -3.64 -0.25
C THR A 95 7.37 -5.00 0.20
N ILE A 96 6.56 -5.86 0.82
CA ILE A 96 6.94 -7.26 1.12
C ILE A 96 7.32 -8.00 -0.16
N LEU A 97 6.52 -7.88 -1.24
CA LEU A 97 6.82 -8.55 -2.51
C LEU A 97 8.04 -7.94 -3.19
N VAL A 98 8.25 -6.63 -3.08
CA VAL A 98 9.45 -5.96 -3.61
C VAL A 98 10.71 -6.51 -2.96
N VAL A 99 10.73 -6.58 -1.62
CA VAL A 99 11.87 -7.11 -0.86
C VAL A 99 12.07 -8.60 -1.17
N SER A 100 10.99 -9.39 -1.17
CA SER A 100 11.04 -10.81 -1.47
C SER A 100 11.61 -11.07 -2.88
N ALA A 101 11.15 -10.33 -3.89
CA ALA A 101 11.65 -10.41 -5.25
C ALA A 101 13.13 -10.01 -5.39
N ASN A 102 13.66 -9.19 -4.48
CA ASN A 102 15.07 -8.82 -4.49
C ASN A 102 15.96 -9.81 -3.72
N VAL A 103 15.38 -10.58 -2.79
CA VAL A 103 16.12 -11.53 -1.96
C VAL A 103 16.14 -12.93 -2.59
N PHE A 104 15.01 -13.35 -3.17
CA PHE A 104 14.83 -14.74 -3.65
C PHE A 104 15.11 -14.93 -5.13
N ILE A 105 15.16 -13.87 -5.95
CA ILE A 105 15.47 -13.98 -7.39
C ILE A 105 16.94 -13.69 -7.58
N GLU A 106 17.65 -14.61 -8.23
CA GLU A 106 19.05 -14.37 -8.60
C GLU A 106 19.14 -13.20 -9.59
N HIS A 107 19.98 -12.22 -9.26
CA HIS A 107 20.21 -11.06 -10.10
C HIS A 107 21.67 -10.60 -10.05
N THR A 108 22.15 -10.04 -11.14
CA THR A 108 23.46 -9.37 -11.19
C THR A 108 23.27 -7.89 -10.89
N GLY A 109 23.69 -7.42 -9.70
CA GLY A 109 23.61 -6.01 -9.29
C GLY A 109 22.94 -5.81 -7.93
N PHE A 110 22.52 -4.59 -7.62
CA PHE A 110 21.87 -4.25 -6.34
C PHE A 110 20.36 -4.47 -6.32
N ILE A 111 19.70 -4.42 -7.49
CA ILE A 111 18.24 -4.55 -7.60
C ILE A 111 17.87 -5.52 -8.72
N SER A 112 16.99 -6.47 -8.45
CA SER A 112 16.44 -7.39 -9.46
C SER A 112 15.47 -6.69 -10.42
N TYR A 113 15.45 -7.10 -11.69
CA TYR A 113 14.47 -6.58 -12.67
C TYR A 113 13.01 -6.78 -12.21
N PRO A 114 12.61 -7.93 -11.61
CA PRO A 114 11.27 -8.09 -11.08
C PRO A 114 10.98 -7.17 -9.89
N ALA A 115 11.95 -6.90 -9.01
CA ALA A 115 11.79 -5.93 -7.92
C ALA A 115 11.62 -4.51 -8.44
N LEU A 116 12.36 -4.11 -9.48
CA LEU A 116 12.16 -2.82 -10.16
C LEU A 116 10.76 -2.72 -10.77
N GLY A 117 10.32 -3.77 -11.47
CA GLY A 117 8.96 -3.85 -12.00
C GLY A 117 7.90 -3.71 -10.91
N ALA A 118 8.09 -4.40 -9.78
CA ALA A 118 7.20 -4.32 -8.62
C ALA A 118 7.14 -2.91 -8.02
N ILE A 119 8.28 -2.22 -7.89
CA ILE A 119 8.35 -0.82 -7.42
C ILE A 119 7.54 0.09 -8.36
N ILE A 120 7.78 -0.01 -9.67
CA ILE A 120 7.07 0.79 -10.67
C ILE A 120 5.56 0.48 -10.63
N GLY A 121 5.19 -0.78 -10.55
CA GLY A 121 3.81 -1.23 -10.44
C GLY A 121 3.10 -0.69 -9.20
N THR A 122 3.81 -0.62 -8.06
CA THR A 122 3.27 -0.03 -6.81
C THR A 122 3.01 1.46 -6.98
N ILE A 123 3.93 2.19 -7.60
CA ILE A 123 3.78 3.63 -7.88
C ILE A 123 2.57 3.87 -8.80
N ILE A 124 2.45 3.09 -9.88
CA ILE A 124 1.31 3.16 -10.80
C ILE A 124 0.00 2.84 -10.07
N GLY A 125 -0.03 1.80 -9.24
CA GLY A 125 -1.18 1.42 -8.43
C GLY A 125 -1.60 2.53 -7.46
N PHE A 126 -0.64 3.19 -6.82
CA PHE A 126 -0.88 4.33 -5.93
C PHE A 126 -1.46 5.54 -6.67
N PHE A 127 -0.92 5.87 -7.85
CA PHE A 127 -1.48 6.93 -8.68
C PHE A 127 -2.89 6.61 -9.16
N ALA A 128 -3.12 5.38 -9.61
CA ALA A 128 -4.44 4.92 -10.01
C ALA A 128 -5.43 5.07 -8.85
N LEU A 129 -5.09 4.56 -7.66
CA LEU A 129 -5.91 4.69 -6.45
C LEU A 129 -6.25 6.16 -6.16
N THR A 130 -5.24 7.04 -6.19
CA THR A 130 -5.43 8.47 -5.88
C THR A 130 -6.38 9.15 -6.87
N ILE A 131 -6.22 8.90 -8.18
CA ILE A 131 -7.11 9.43 -9.23
C ILE A 131 -8.55 8.96 -9.00
N PHE A 132 -8.72 7.71 -8.63
CA PHE A 132 -10.01 7.08 -8.42
C PHE A 132 -10.72 7.61 -7.16
N VAL A 133 -10.00 7.73 -6.04
CA VAL A 133 -10.52 8.33 -4.80
C VAL A 133 -10.86 9.82 -5.01
N MET A 134 -10.08 10.55 -5.80
CA MET A 134 -10.38 11.95 -6.16
C MET A 134 -11.67 12.12 -6.98
N LYS A 135 -12.18 11.06 -7.61
CA LYS A 135 -13.50 11.05 -8.27
C LYS A 135 -14.66 10.84 -7.29
N GLY A 136 -14.39 10.83 -5.99
CA GLY A 136 -15.40 10.88 -4.92
C GLY A 136 -16.06 9.53 -4.59
N LYS A 137 -15.55 8.41 -5.11
CA LYS A 137 -16.05 7.08 -4.75
C LYS A 137 -15.11 6.43 -3.73
N PRO A 138 -15.60 5.94 -2.58
CA PRO A 138 -14.78 5.15 -1.67
C PRO A 138 -14.37 3.86 -2.37
N GLN A 139 -13.07 3.61 -2.42
CA GLN A 139 -12.48 2.44 -3.09
C GLN A 139 -11.53 1.72 -2.13
N ALA A 140 -11.53 0.40 -2.22
CA ALA A 140 -10.59 -0.47 -1.54
C ALA A 140 -9.16 -0.09 -1.97
N GLY A 141 -8.29 0.23 -1.03
CA GLY A 141 -6.92 0.69 -1.30
C GLY A 141 -5.99 -0.47 -1.67
N LEU A 142 -6.11 -1.59 -0.96
CA LEU A 142 -5.22 -2.74 -1.12
C LEU A 142 -5.31 -3.40 -2.51
N PRO A 143 -6.48 -3.52 -3.17
CA PRO A 143 -6.56 -4.05 -4.54
C PRO A 143 -5.73 -3.27 -5.55
N PHE A 144 -5.67 -1.94 -5.43
CA PHE A 144 -4.90 -1.12 -6.37
C PHE A 144 -3.40 -1.20 -6.09
N LEU A 145 -3.00 -1.19 -4.83
CA LEU A 145 -1.59 -1.26 -4.44
C LEU A 145 -1.03 -2.68 -4.63
N ASN A 146 -1.69 -3.68 -4.04
CA ASN A 146 -1.27 -5.08 -4.13
C ASN A 146 -1.45 -5.61 -5.56
N GLY A 147 -2.50 -5.22 -6.26
CA GLY A 147 -2.67 -5.54 -7.68
C GLY A 147 -1.58 -4.90 -8.54
N GLY A 148 -1.28 -3.62 -8.31
CA GLY A 148 -0.22 -2.90 -9.01
C GLY A 148 1.16 -3.53 -8.83
N VAL A 149 1.54 -3.87 -7.59
CA VAL A 149 2.84 -4.52 -7.32
C VAL A 149 2.94 -5.91 -7.93
N ILE A 150 1.87 -6.72 -7.88
CA ILE A 150 1.87 -8.07 -8.46
C ILE A 150 1.98 -7.97 -9.99
N LEU A 151 1.22 -7.08 -10.63
CA LEU A 151 1.30 -6.87 -12.08
C LEU A 151 2.68 -6.34 -12.50
N GLY A 152 3.24 -5.40 -11.73
CA GLY A 152 4.58 -4.87 -11.97
C GLY A 152 5.66 -5.94 -11.79
N TYR A 153 5.53 -6.80 -10.78
CA TYR A 153 6.40 -7.94 -10.55
C TYR A 153 6.38 -8.91 -11.74
N ILE A 154 5.19 -9.32 -12.18
CA ILE A 154 5.01 -10.25 -13.32
C ILE A 154 5.60 -9.63 -14.60
N ALA A 155 5.31 -8.35 -14.86
CA ALA A 155 5.89 -7.65 -16.01
C ALA A 155 7.42 -7.60 -15.95
N GLY A 156 7.99 -7.29 -14.78
CA GLY A 156 9.44 -7.30 -14.56
C GLY A 156 10.06 -8.68 -14.76
N ALA A 157 9.41 -9.75 -14.27
CA ALA A 157 9.85 -11.13 -14.44
C ALA A 157 9.80 -11.60 -15.90
N LEU A 158 8.76 -11.22 -16.65
CA LEU A 158 8.65 -11.51 -18.08
C LEU A 158 9.73 -10.80 -18.89
N LEU A 159 10.06 -9.55 -18.54
CA LEU A 159 11.10 -8.77 -19.23
C LEU A 159 12.51 -9.32 -18.97
N SER A 160 12.80 -9.86 -17.79
CA SER A 160 14.09 -10.49 -17.49
C SER A 160 14.19 -11.94 -17.94
N GLY A 161 13.09 -12.57 -18.36
CA GLY A 161 13.05 -14.00 -18.69
C GLY A 161 13.27 -14.90 -17.47
N THR A 162 13.16 -14.37 -16.26
CA THR A 162 13.33 -15.12 -15.01
C THR A 162 12.06 -15.87 -14.65
N PRO A 163 12.14 -17.07 -14.06
CA PRO A 163 10.96 -17.78 -13.58
C PRO A 163 10.19 -16.92 -12.56
N ILE A 164 8.88 -16.81 -12.77
CA ILE A 164 7.95 -15.97 -11.97
C ILE A 164 7.81 -16.49 -10.53
N LEU A 165 8.35 -17.67 -10.23
CA LEU A 165 8.16 -18.37 -8.95
C LEU A 165 9.44 -18.46 -8.11
N GLY A 166 10.56 -17.93 -8.60
CA GLY A 166 11.88 -18.15 -7.99
C GLY A 166 12.51 -19.45 -8.47
#